data_AF-T1C7R5-F1
#
_entry.id   AF-T1C7R5-F1
#
_cell.length_a   1.000
_cell.length_b   1.000
_cell.length_c   1.000
_cell.angle_alpha   90.00
_cell.angle_beta   90.00
_cell.angle_gamma   90.00
#
_symmetry.space_group_name_H-M   'P 1'
#
loop_
_entity.id
_entity.type
_entity.pdbx_description
1 polymer ?
#
loop_
_entity_poly.entity_id
_entity_poly.type
_entity_poly.pdbx_seq_one_letter_code
_entity_poly.pdbx_strand_id
1 'polypeptide(L)' 'MSRLVLHERNRPYTVKVGDQEIHLCACGLSNSKPYCDGSHKRTLDEGSELFVYDEQGRMKVTSFYKKD' A
#
# COMPACT_ATOMS: atom_id res chain seq x y z
N MET A 1 18.66 12.61 -1.76
CA MET A 1 17.50 12.88 -2.63
C MET A 1 16.42 11.86 -2.31
N SER A 2 15.24 12.30 -1.90
CA SER A 2 14.06 11.44 -1.76
C SER A 2 13.47 11.14 -3.14
N ARG A 3 12.87 9.95 -3.28
CA ARG A 3 12.18 9.51 -4.50
C ARG A 3 10.77 9.07 -4.15
N LEU A 4 9.81 9.37 -5.02
CA LEU A 4 8.49 8.75 -4.96
C LEU A 4 8.57 7.37 -5.63
N VAL A 5 8.08 6.34 -4.95
CA VAL A 5 7.99 4.98 -5.51
C VAL A 5 6.52 4.62 -5.61
N LEU A 6 6.06 4.28 -6.82
CA LEU A 6 4.70 3.84 -7.04
C LEU A 6 4.51 2.42 -6.47
N HIS A 7 3.47 2.23 -5.68
CA HIS A 7 3.12 0.95 -5.06
C HIS A 7 1.77 0.47 -5.59
N GLU A 8 1.79 -0.30 -6.68
CA GLU A 8 0.55 -0.67 -7.38
C GLU A 8 -0.12 -1.94 -6.82
N ARG A 9 0.63 -2.77 -6.10
CA ARG A 9 0.09 -4.00 -5.53
C ARG A 9 -0.77 -3.65 -4.31
N ASN A 10 -2.00 -4.14 -4.29
CA ASN A 10 -2.97 -3.92 -3.21
C ASN A 10 -3.35 -5.21 -2.47
N ARG A 11 -2.55 -6.28 -2.61
CA ARG A 11 -2.75 -7.59 -1.98
C ARG A 11 -1.41 -8.14 -1.50
N PRO A 12 -1.39 -8.97 -0.44
CA PRO A 12 -0.15 -9.56 0.05
C PRO A 12 0.45 -10.57 -0.95
N TYR A 13 1.75 -10.83 -0.79
CA TYR A 13 2.35 -12.04 -1.37
C TYR A 13 2.01 -13.23 -0.51
N THR A 14 1.51 -14.29 -1.11
CA THR A 14 1.32 -15.57 -0.44
C THR A 14 2.56 -16.44 -0.67
N VAL A 15 3.22 -16.82 0.42
CA VAL A 15 4.45 -17.63 0.41
C VAL A 15 4.19 -18.90 1.20
N LYS A 16 4.47 -20.06 0.59
CA LYS A 16 4.42 -21.35 1.29
C LYS A 16 5.79 -21.66 1.91
N VAL A 17 5.79 -22.02 3.19
CA VAL A 17 6.98 -22.44 3.94
C VAL A 17 6.66 -23.77 4.60
N GLY A 18 7.07 -24.87 3.96
CA GLY A 18 6.59 -26.21 4.32
C GLY A 18 5.07 -26.31 4.12
N ASP A 19 4.37 -26.78 5.16
CA ASP A 19 2.90 -26.90 5.18
C ASP A 19 2.19 -25.61 5.65
N GLN A 20 2.94 -24.55 5.97
CA GLN A 20 2.39 -23.29 6.43
C GLN A 20 2.33 -22.27 5.29
N GLU A 21 1.27 -21.45 5.30
CA GLU A 21 1.10 -20.32 4.40
C GLU A 21 1.35 -19.01 5.16
N ILE A 22 2.21 -18.16 4.61
CA ILE A 22 2.57 -16.85 5.17
C ILE A 22 2.16 -15.77 4.17
N HIS A 23 1.58 -14.69 4.67
CA HIS A 23 1.21 -13.52 3.88
C HIS A 23 2.13 -12.36 4.17
N LEU A 24 2.90 -11.92 3.16
CA LEU A 24 3.78 -10.76 3.26
C LEU A 24 3.08 -9.51 2.73
N CYS A 25 3.17 -8.41 3.47
CA CYS A 25 2.61 -7.13 3.07
C CYS A 25 3.23 -6.68 1.75
N ALA A 26 2.37 -6.26 0.84
CA ALA A 26 2.77 -5.66 -0.42
C ALA A 26 1.83 -4.52 -0.83
N CYS A 27 1.04 -3.98 0.10
CA CYS A 27 0.31 -2.72 -0.09
C CYS A 27 1.03 -1.52 0.55
N GLY A 28 2.11 -1.76 1.33
CA GLY A 28 2.82 -0.71 2.07
C GLY A 28 2.16 -0.26 3.37
N LEU A 29 0.89 -0.59 3.62
CA LEU A 29 0.10 -0.03 4.74
C LEU A 29 0.09 -0.84 6.04
N SER A 30 0.68 -2.03 6.07
CA SER A 30 0.63 -2.85 7.30
C SER A 30 1.41 -2.23 8.45
N ASN A 31 0.88 -2.33 9.67
CA ASN A 31 1.57 -1.99 10.91
C ASN A 31 2.45 -3.14 11.43
N SER A 32 2.30 -4.36 10.91
CA SER A 32 3.08 -5.55 11.27
C SER A 32 4.05 -6.00 10.18
N LYS A 33 4.58 -5.06 9.38
CA LYS A 33 5.56 -5.34 8.33
C LYS A 33 6.72 -6.21 8.86
N PRO A 34 7.17 -7.24 8.10
CA PRO A 34 6.86 -7.50 6.70
C PRO A 34 5.56 -8.30 6.47
N TYR A 35 4.82 -8.68 7.52
CA TYR A 35 3.62 -9.49 7.41
C TYR A 35 2.39 -8.67 7.03
N CYS A 36 1.38 -9.33 6.48
CA CYS A 36 0.08 -8.73 6.21
C CYS A 36 -0.82 -8.81 7.45
N ASP A 37 -1.34 -7.66 7.89
CA ASP A 37 -2.37 -7.55 8.96
C ASP A 37 -3.78 -7.27 8.42
N GLY A 38 -3.95 -7.25 7.10
CA GLY A 38 -5.23 -6.93 6.46
C GLY A 38 -5.44 -5.45 6.13
N SER A 39 -4.49 -4.55 6.44
CA SER A 39 -4.56 -3.12 6.07
C SER A 39 -4.73 -2.87 4.57
N HIS A 40 -4.36 -3.84 3.73
CA HIS A 40 -4.61 -3.81 2.28
C HIS A 40 -6.10 -3.72 1.90
N LYS A 41 -7.03 -3.93 2.84
CA LYS A 41 -8.46 -3.72 2.57
C LYS A 41 -8.81 -2.24 2.34
N ARG A 42 -7.98 -1.31 2.83
CA ARG A 42 -8.14 0.15 2.66
C ARG A 42 -7.93 0.63 1.22
N THR A 43 -7.34 -0.22 0.38
CA THR A 43 -6.98 0.09 -1.01
C THR A 43 -7.92 -0.60 -2.02
N LEU A 44 -9.04 -1.20 -1.57
CA LEU A 44 -9.94 -1.97 -2.45
C LEU A 44 -10.89 -1.10 -3.26
N ASP A 45 -11.17 0.10 -2.77
CA ASP A 45 -11.95 1.15 -3.45
C ASP A 45 -11.07 2.09 -4.29
N GLU A 46 -9.76 1.84 -4.35
CA GLU A 46 -8.83 2.61 -5.17
C GLU A 46 -8.89 2.13 -6.61
N GLY A 47 -9.18 3.05 -7.53
CA GLY A 47 -9.15 2.83 -8.97
C GLY A 47 -7.77 3.06 -9.56
N SER A 48 -7.72 3.75 -10.71
CA SER A 48 -6.47 4.09 -11.39
C SER A 48 -5.82 5.39 -10.90
N GLU A 49 -6.33 5.97 -9.82
CA GLU A 49 -5.84 7.23 -9.28
C GLU A 49 -4.71 7.04 -8.27
N LEU A 50 -3.93 8.10 -8.05
CA LEU A 50 -2.87 8.07 -7.04
C LEU A 50 -3.42 8.46 -5.67
N PHE A 51 -3.06 7.66 -4.67
CA PHE A 51 -3.33 7.91 -3.25
C PHE A 51 -2.03 8.01 -2.46
N VAL A 52 -1.97 8.96 -1.52
CA VAL A 52 -0.90 9.11 -0.53
C VAL A 52 -1.46 8.77 0.84
N TYR A 53 -0.68 7.99 1.58
CA TYR A 53 -0.99 7.59 2.95
C TYR A 53 0.04 8.19 3.89
N ASP A 54 -0.45 8.91 4.90
CA ASP A 54 0.36 9.47 5.99
C ASP A 54 -0.31 9.22 7.35
N GLU A 55 0.22 9.86 8.40
CA GLU A 55 -0.32 9.75 9.76
C GLU A 55 -1.73 10.36 9.90
N GLN A 56 -2.10 11.28 9.00
CA GLN A 56 -3.40 11.97 9.02
C GLN A 56 -4.46 11.17 8.24
N GLY A 57 -4.04 10.28 7.34
CA GLY A 57 -4.91 9.32 6.69
C GLY A 57 -4.58 9.12 5.21
N ARG A 58 -5.63 9.09 4.38
CA ARG A 58 -5.56 8.84 2.94
C ARG A 58 -5.94 10.09 2.18
N MET A 59 -5.11 10.51 1.23
CA MET A 59 -5.36 11.63 0.32
C MET A 59 -5.29 11.18 -1.14
N LYS A 60 -6.27 11.57 -1.95
CA LYS A 60 -6.22 11.41 -3.42
C LYS A 60 -5.40 12.55 -4.01
N VAL A 61 -4.36 12.22 -4.76
CA VAL A 61 -3.51 13.21 -5.44
C VAL A 61 -4.21 13.68 -6.71
N THR A 62 -4.53 14.97 -6.77
CA THR A 62 -5.18 15.59 -7.94
C THR A 62 -4.21 16.35 -8.83
N SER A 63 -3.05 16.77 -8.30
CA SER A 63 -1.95 17.39 -9.03
C SER A 63 -0.65 17.17 -8.27
N PHE A 64 0.45 16.91 -8.99
CA PHE A 64 1.79 16.90 -8.42
C PHE A 64 2.44 18.29 -8.40
N TYR A 65 1.85 19.24 -9.11
CA TYR A 65 2.33 20.61 -9.21
C TYR A 65 1.43 21.53 -8.39
N LYS A 66 2.05 22.53 -7.73
CA LYS A 66 1.29 23.66 -7.20
C LYS A 66 0.55 24.33 -8.37
N LYS A 67 -0.76 24.50 -8.23
CA LYS A 67 -1.48 25.48 -9.03
C LYS A 67 -1.12 26.83 -8.42
N ASP A 68 -0.29 27.58 -9.12
CA ASP A 68 -0.12 29.01 -8.86
C ASP A 68 -1.45 29.75 -9.10
#